data_AF-A0A8K1D521-F1
#
_entry.id   AF-A0A8K1D521-F1
#
_cell.length_a   1.000
_cell.length_b   1.000
_cell.length_c   1.000
_cell.angle_alpha   90.00
_cell.angle_beta   90.00
_cell.angle_gamma   90.00
#
_symmetry.space_group_name_H-M   'P 1'
#
loop_
_entity.id
_entity.type
_entity.pdbx_description
1 polymer ?
#
loop_
_entity_poly.entity_id
_entity_poly.type
_entity_poly.pdbx_seq_one_letter_code
_entity_poly.pdbx_strand_id
1 'polypeptide(L)' 'AQQYRTNHILMTMGSDFHYENAHLWFKNLDKLIAHTNARQANGSRVHALYSTPSCYLQELHRANLT' A
#
# COMPACT_ATOMS: atom_id res chain seq x y z
N ALA A 1 -13.18 3.33 3.77
CA ALA A 1 -12.39 4.58 3.77
C ALA A 1 -12.97 5.68 4.66
N GLN A 2 -13.75 5.34 5.70
CA GLN A 2 -14.33 6.30 6.66
C GLN A 2 -13.49 6.47 7.95
N GLN A 3 -12.43 5.67 8.13
CA GLN A 3 -11.63 5.64 9.38
C GLN A 3 -10.30 6.40 9.31
N TYR A 4 -9.86 6.82 8.12
CA TYR A 4 -8.62 7.58 7.94
C TYR A 4 -8.96 9.00 7.50
N ARG A 5 -8.28 9.99 8.09
CA ARG A 5 -8.46 11.41 7.77
C ARG A 5 -7.91 11.78 6.38
N THR A 6 -7.01 10.97 5.83
CA THR A 6 -6.35 11.17 4.53
C THR A 6 -6.74 10.10 3.52
N ASN A 7 -6.44 10.36 2.24
CA ASN A 7 -6.60 9.40 1.14
C ASN A 7 -5.52 8.30 1.11
N HIS A 8 -4.64 8.25 2.10
CA HIS A 8 -3.58 7.24 2.21
C HIS A 8 -4.02 6.15 3.20
N ILE A 9 -3.97 4.89 2.79
CA ILE A 9 -4.28 3.74 3.64
C ILE A 9 -2.99 2.93 3.81
N LEU A 10 -2.55 2.76 5.07
CA LEU A 10 -1.46 1.84 5.40
C LEU A 10 -2.02 0.43 5.54
N MET A 11 -1.48 -0.53 4.80
CA MET A 11 -1.78 -1.94 4.94
C MET A 11 -0.54 -2.69 5.41
N THR A 12 -0.53 -3.13 6.67
CA THR A 12 0.59 -3.87 7.25
C THR A 12 0.58 -5.31 6.75
N MET A 13 1.37 -5.58 5.71
CA MET A 13 1.55 -6.91 5.13
C MET A 13 2.59 -7.69 5.95
N GLY A 14 2.16 -8.35 7.02
CA GLY A 14 3.01 -9.17 7.89
C GLY A 14 2.23 -9.75 9.08
N SER A 15 2.73 -10.85 9.65
CA SER A 15 2.21 -11.49 10.87
C SER A 15 3.36 -12.24 11.56
N ASP A 16 3.17 -12.72 12.78
CA ASP A 16 4.18 -13.46 13.54
C ASP A 16 4.77 -14.60 12.69
N PHE A 17 6.11 -14.60 12.53
CA PHE A 17 6.90 -15.55 11.73
C PHE A 17 6.55 -15.67 10.23
N HIS A 18 5.79 -14.74 9.67
CA HIS A 18 5.69 -14.63 8.22
C HIS A 18 7.01 -14.03 7.67
N TYR A 19 7.41 -14.44 6.46
CA TYR A 19 8.69 -14.14 5.78
C TYR A 19 9.81 -15.20 5.82
N GLU A 20 9.61 -16.42 6.33
CA GLU A 20 10.60 -17.50 6.10
C GLU A 20 10.85 -17.77 4.61
N ASN A 21 9.80 -17.67 3.77
CA ASN A 21 9.92 -17.64 2.32
C ASN A 21 9.40 -16.30 1.77
N ALA A 22 10.22 -15.26 1.90
CA ALA A 22 9.93 -13.92 1.42
C ALA A 22 9.64 -13.86 -0.10
N HIS A 23 10.26 -14.73 -0.89
CA HIS A 23 10.10 -14.72 -2.34
C HIS A 23 8.65 -14.98 -2.78
N LEU A 24 7.96 -15.89 -2.11
CA LEU A 24 6.58 -16.24 -2.48
C LEU A 24 5.61 -15.09 -2.17
N TRP A 25 5.85 -14.39 -1.05
CA TRP A 25 5.13 -13.18 -0.66
C TRP A 25 5.35 -12.03 -1.64
N PHE A 26 6.60 -11.68 -1.95
CA PHE A 26 6.91 -10.60 -2.88
C PHE A 26 6.36 -10.85 -4.29
N LYS A 27 6.43 -12.09 -4.80
CA LYS A 27 5.89 -12.44 -6.12
C LYS A 27 4.37 -12.23 -6.22
N ASN A 28 3.63 -12.47 -5.13
CA ASN A 28 2.18 -12.26 -5.10
C ASN A 28 1.84 -10.78 -4.93
N LEU A 29 2.60 -10.05 -4.13
CA LEU A 29 2.43 -8.60 -3.94
C LEU A 29 2.71 -7.83 -5.23
N ASP A 30 3.76 -8.20 -5.98
CA ASP A 30 4.07 -7.57 -7.28
C ASP A 30 2.93 -7.74 -8.28
N LYS A 31 2.35 -8.93 -8.35
CA LYS A 31 1.18 -9.19 -9.21
C LYS A 31 -0.01 -8.34 -8.78
N LEU A 32 -0.28 -8.26 -7.48
CA LEU A 32 -1.40 -7.48 -6.96
C LEU A 32 -1.23 -5.98 -7.26
N ILE A 33 -0.03 -5.44 -7.08
CA ILE A 33 0.30 -4.05 -7.41
C ILE A 33 0.17 -3.81 -8.92
N ALA A 34 0.73 -4.69 -9.75
CA ALA A 34 0.65 -4.57 -11.20
C ALA A 34 -0.80 -4.60 -11.71
N HIS A 35 -1.62 -5.54 -11.24
CA HIS A 35 -3.03 -5.62 -11.64
C HIS A 35 -3.88 -4.46 -11.09
N THR A 36 -3.53 -3.91 -9.93
CA THR A 36 -4.23 -2.75 -9.36
C THR A 36 -3.90 -1.49 -10.13
N ASN A 37 -2.61 -1.27 -10.43
CA ASN A 37 -2.15 -0.12 -11.22
C ASN A 37 -2.59 -0.24 -12.70
N ALA A 38 -2.66 -1.44 -13.27
CA ALA A 38 -3.22 -1.64 -14.61
C ALA A 38 -4.72 -1.30 -14.68
N ARG A 39 -5.48 -1.62 -13.63
CA ARG A 39 -6.90 -1.23 -13.52
C ARG A 39 -7.12 0.27 -13.35
N GLN A 40 -6.06 1.03 -13.05
CA GLN A 40 -6.10 2.49 -13.04
C GLN A 40 -6.41 3.06 -14.43
N ALA A 41 -5.93 2.41 -15.51
CA ALA A 41 -6.26 2.77 -16.89
C ALA A 41 -7.75 2.58 -17.22
N ASN A 42 -8.42 1.65 -16.53
CA ASN A 42 -9.85 1.36 -16.69
C ASN A 42 -10.75 2.18 -15.74
N GLY A 43 -10.23 3.23 -15.11
CA GLY A 43 -11.02 4.15 -14.29
C GLY A 43 -11.02 3.85 -12.79
N SER A 44 -10.23 2.88 -12.32
CA SER A 44 -10.03 2.69 -10.87
C SER A 44 -9.14 3.82 -10.32
N ARG A 45 -9.57 4.53 -9.26
CA ARG A 45 -8.81 5.62 -8.64
C ARG A 45 -7.88 5.13 -7.50
N VAL A 46 -7.50 3.86 -7.52
CA VAL A 46 -6.70 3.23 -6.46
C VAL A 46 -5.29 3.01 -6.98
N HIS A 47 -4.30 3.49 -6.22
CA HIS A 47 -2.89 3.31 -6.52
C HIS A 47 -2.24 2.51 -5.38
N ALA A 48 -1.59 1.40 -5.71
CA ALA A 48 -0.89 0.55 -4.75
C ALA A 48 0.61 0.64 -4.99
N LEU A 49 1.38 0.84 -3.93
CA LEU A 49 2.84 0.92 -3.96
C LEU A 49 3.43 0.29 -2.69
N TYR A 50 4.68 -0.18 -2.80
CA TYR A 50 5.46 -0.54 -1.62
C TYR A 50 5.88 0.74 -0.89
N SER A 51 5.55 0.82 0.40
CA SER A 51 5.96 1.92 1.27
C SER A 51 6.48 1.39 2.60
N THR A 52 7.28 2.23 3.25
CA THR A 52 7.65 2.06 4.65
C THR A 52 6.74 2.92 5.53
N PRO A 53 6.54 2.56 6.81
CA PRO A 53 5.74 3.38 7.73
C PRO A 53 6.22 4.84 7.82
N SER A 54 7.52 5.09 7.67
CA SER A 54 8.10 6.44 7.62
C SER A 54 7.63 7.24 6.40
N CYS A 55 7.55 6.60 5.23
CA CYS A 55 7.03 7.23 4.00
C CYS A 55 5.53 7.55 4.14
N TYR A 56 4.77 6.65 4.78
CA TYR A 56 3.36 6.92 5.06
C TYR A 56 3.17 8.15 5.96
N LEU A 57 3.91 8.27 7.07
CA LEU A 57 3.84 9.44 7.95
C LEU A 57 4.26 10.74 7.24
N GLN A 58 5.25 10.68 6.35
CA GLN A 58 5.66 11.83 5.54
C GLN A 58 4.54 12.32 4.61
N GLU A 59 3.85 11.40 3.93
CA GLU A 59 2.73 11.75 3.06
C GLU A 59 1.51 12.25 3.84
N LEU A 60 1.26 11.73 5.05
CA LEU A 60 0.24 12.31 5.95
C LEU A 60 0.57 13.74 6.35
N HIS A 61 1.83 14.03 6.70
CA HIS A 61 2.28 15.36 7.07
C HIS A 61 2.18 16.34 5.89
N ARG A 62 2.55 15.89 4.68
CA ARG A 62 2.41 16.66 3.43
C ARG A 62 0.95 16.92 3.04
N ALA A 63 0.05 15.98 3.32
CA ALA A 63 -1.38 16.11 3.07
C ALA A 63 -2.07 17.14 3.99
N ASN A 64 -1.30 17.82 4.87
CA ASN A 64 -1.71 19.00 5.63
C ASN A 64 -2.95 18.77 6.52
N LEU A 65 -2.88 17.71 7.34
CA LEU A 65 -3.74 17.51 8.49
C LEU A 65 -2.88 17.57 9.76
N THR A 66 -2.47 18.79 10.13
CA THR A 66 -2.22 19.12 11.54
C THR A 66 -3.54 19.17 12.28
#